data_AF-A0A314ZAF3-F1
#
_entry.id   AF-A0A314ZAF3-F1
#
_cell.length_a   1.000
_cell.length_b   1.000
_cell.length_c   1.000
_cell.angle_alpha   90.00
_cell.angle_beta   90.00
_cell.angle_gamma   90.00
#
_symmetry.space_group_name_H-M   'P 1'
#
loop_
_entity.id
_entity.type
_entity.pdbx_description
1 polymer ?
#
loop_
_entity_poly.entity_id
_entity_poly.type
_entity_poly.pdbx_seq_one_letter_code
_entity_poly.pdbx_strand_id
1 'polypeptide(L)'
;MALKTLCSLFTFTFLLNLLSLLSYAASSLEPHNKNSSAFEFLDHLKGVHKGDHIQGIHDLKLYLEKFGYLSYAHAKHNLHADDDDFDDFLELASRHINSITTSRPPAHWMPKRCQR
;
A
#
# COMPACT_ATOMS: atom_id res chain seq x y z
N MET A 1 2.72 59.27 11.06
CA MET A 1 2.34 58.65 9.78
C MET A 1 3.30 57.54 9.32
N ALA A 2 4.58 57.53 9.74
CA ALA A 2 5.60 56.55 9.30
C ALA A 2 5.44 55.11 9.85
N LEU A 3 4.87 54.90 11.04
CA LEU A 3 4.70 53.55 11.60
C LEU A 3 3.68 52.71 10.82
N LYS A 4 2.62 53.36 10.32
CA LYS A 4 1.53 52.72 9.56
C LYS A 4 2.03 52.20 8.20
N THR A 5 2.95 52.93 7.58
CA THR A 5 3.64 52.52 6.34
C THR A 5 4.61 51.37 6.59
N LEU A 6 5.33 51.35 7.71
CA LEU A 6 6.23 50.24 8.06
C LEU A 6 5.45 48.94 8.38
N CYS A 7 4.36 49.03 9.13
CA CYS A 7 3.48 47.88 9.38
C CYS A 7 2.87 47.34 8.08
N SER A 8 2.47 48.23 7.17
CA SER A 8 1.92 47.83 5.87
C SER A 8 2.95 47.12 4.99
N LEU A 9 4.22 47.54 5.02
CA LEU A 9 5.26 46.86 4.23
C LEU A 9 5.57 45.47 4.78
N PHE A 10 5.58 45.33 6.11
CA PHE A 10 5.81 44.04 6.76
C PHE A 10 4.69 43.01 6.49
N THR A 11 3.43 43.45 6.48
CA THR A 11 2.32 42.55 6.15
C THR A 11 2.35 42.12 4.68
N PHE A 12 2.71 43.03 3.76
CA PHE A 12 2.84 42.69 2.34
C PHE A 12 3.97 41.70 2.07
N THR A 13 5.14 41.87 2.68
CA THR A 13 6.27 40.92 2.49
C THR A 13 5.96 39.55 3.09
N PHE A 14 5.28 39.50 4.23
CA PHE A 14 4.84 38.24 4.84
C PHE A 14 3.83 37.49 3.96
N LEU A 15 2.84 38.21 3.39
CA LEU A 15 1.87 37.63 2.46
C LEU A 15 2.54 37.07 1.18
N LEU A 16 3.52 37.78 0.63
CA LEU A 16 4.27 37.32 -0.55
C LEU A 16 5.14 36.09 -0.25
N ASN A 17 5.69 36.00 0.95
CA ASN A 17 6.47 34.84 1.39
C ASN A 17 5.58 33.60 1.57
N LEU A 18 4.40 33.77 2.18
CA LEU A 18 3.39 32.71 2.30
C LEU A 18 2.93 32.20 0.92
N LEU A 19 2.72 33.11 -0.03
CA LEU A 19 2.27 32.74 -1.38
C LEU A 19 3.36 31.99 -2.17
N SER A 20 4.63 32.38 -1.99
CA SER A 20 5.79 31.69 -2.57
C SER A 20 5.95 30.28 -2.01
N LEU A 21 5.80 30.11 -0.68
CA LEU A 21 5.86 28.81 -0.01
C LEU A 21 4.72 27.89 -0.46
N LEU A 22 3.50 28.42 -0.60
CA LEU A 22 2.35 27.67 -1.06
C LEU A 22 2.49 27.22 -2.51
N SER A 23 3.08 28.07 -3.37
CA SER A 23 3.36 27.73 -4.77
C SER A 23 4.42 26.64 -4.88
N TYR A 24 5.47 26.67 -4.04
CA TYR A 24 6.48 25.61 -4.01
C TYR A 24 5.91 24.27 -3.53
N ALA A 25 5.05 24.30 -2.51
CA ALA A 25 4.37 23.09 -2.02
C ALA A 25 3.39 22.51 -3.06
N ALA A 26 2.68 23.36 -3.80
CA ALA A 26 1.76 22.94 -4.86
C ALA A 26 2.48 22.30 -6.06
N SER A 27 3.67 22.80 -6.43
CA SER A 27 4.48 22.24 -7.52
C SER A 27 5.16 20.90 -7.17
N SER A 28 5.38 20.62 -5.88
CA SER A 28 5.90 19.33 -5.40
C SER A 28 4.82 18.23 -5.38
N LEU A 29 3.55 18.63 -5.41
CA LEU A 29 2.41 17.74 -5.58
C LEU A 29 2.21 17.43 -7.07
N GLU A 30 3.26 17.02 -7.77
CA GLU A 30 3.08 16.35 -9.05
C GLU A 30 2.57 14.94 -8.70
N PRO A 31 1.32 14.57 -9.01
CA PRO A 31 0.90 13.19 -8.88
C PRO A 31 1.68 12.44 -9.95
N HIS A 32 2.85 11.92 -9.58
CA HIS A 32 3.53 10.91 -10.34
C HIS A 32 2.53 9.75 -10.40
N ASN A 33 1.74 9.72 -11.47
CA ASN A 33 0.59 8.84 -11.67
C ASN A 33 1.07 7.43 -12.04
N LYS A 34 2.06 6.95 -11.29
CA LYS A 34 2.38 5.55 -11.14
C LYS A 34 1.67 5.13 -9.88
N ASN A 35 0.34 5.06 -9.95
CA ASN A 35 -0.45 4.33 -8.98
C ASN A 35 -0.18 2.84 -9.20
N SER A 36 1.07 2.40 -9.08
CA SER A 36 1.36 0.99 -8.86
C SER A 36 0.69 0.70 -7.53
N SER A 37 -0.47 0.04 -7.60
CA SER A 37 -1.19 -0.37 -6.41
C SER A 37 -0.19 -1.09 -5.52
N ALA A 38 -0.24 -0.86 -4.20
CA ALA A 38 0.56 -1.64 -3.26
C ALA A 38 0.34 -3.16 -3.43
N PHE A 39 -0.72 -3.55 -4.14
CA PHE A 39 -1.13 -4.91 -4.47
C PHE A 39 -1.02 -5.25 -5.96
N GLU A 40 -0.32 -4.48 -6.79
CA GLU A 40 -0.11 -4.80 -8.23
C GLU A 40 0.55 -6.17 -8.41
N PHE A 41 1.38 -6.59 -7.45
CA PHE A 41 1.96 -7.93 -7.44
C PHE A 41 0.90 -9.06 -7.37
N LEU A 42 -0.31 -8.79 -6.82
CA LEU A 42 -1.41 -9.77 -6.81
C LEU A 42 -2.02 -9.94 -8.19
N ASP A 43 -1.92 -8.94 -9.07
CA ASP A 43 -2.41 -9.07 -10.44
C ASP A 43 -1.59 -10.08 -11.24
N HIS A 44 -0.30 -10.23 -10.92
CA HIS A 44 0.57 -11.24 -11.52
C HIS A 44 0.21 -12.67 -11.07
N LEU A 45 -0.58 -12.82 -10.01
CA LEU A 45 -1.07 -14.10 -9.52
C LEU A 45 -2.41 -14.49 -10.13
N LYS A 46 -3.06 -13.59 -10.86
CA LYS A 46 -4.35 -13.88 -11.51
C LYS A 46 -4.13 -14.83 -12.68
N GLY A 47 -4.65 -16.05 -12.57
CA GLY A 47 -4.54 -17.08 -13.60
C GLY A 47 -3.32 -17.99 -13.46
N VAL A 48 -2.55 -17.83 -12.39
CA VAL A 48 -1.51 -18.77 -11.97
C VAL A 48 -2.19 -20.02 -11.39
N HIS A 49 -1.66 -21.19 -11.73
CA HIS A 49 -2.17 -22.46 -11.25
C HIS A 49 -1.22 -23.08 -10.23
N LYS A 50 -1.77 -23.97 -9.41
CA LYS A 50 -0.98 -24.78 -8.48
C LYS A 50 0.17 -25.50 -9.19
N GLY A 51 1.37 -25.37 -8.64
CA GLY A 51 2.60 -25.97 -9.16
C GLY A 51 3.36 -25.08 -10.16
N ASP A 52 2.84 -23.91 -10.49
CA ASP A 52 3.59 -22.90 -11.24
C ASP A 52 4.70 -22.33 -10.35
N HIS A 53 5.91 -22.27 -10.89
CA HIS A 53 7.05 -21.67 -10.22
C HIS A 53 7.13 -20.18 -10.57
N ILE A 54 6.99 -19.32 -9.56
CA ILE A 54 7.02 -17.87 -9.72
C ILE A 54 8.13 -17.31 -8.87
N GLN A 55 9.18 -16.84 -9.54
CA GLN A 55 10.33 -16.28 -8.86
C GLN A 55 9.92 -15.12 -7.93
N GLY A 56 10.32 -15.20 -6.66
CA GLY A 56 10.03 -14.18 -5.65
C GLY A 56 8.66 -14.29 -4.99
N ILE A 57 7.91 -15.37 -5.22
CA ILE A 57 6.65 -15.60 -4.53
C ILE A 57 6.83 -16.05 -3.07
N HIS A 58 8.03 -16.50 -2.71
CA HIS A 58 8.41 -16.74 -1.32
C HIS A 58 8.21 -15.49 -0.44
N ASP A 59 8.60 -14.30 -0.91
CA ASP A 59 8.42 -13.05 -0.18
C ASP A 59 6.93 -12.73 0.05
N LEU A 60 6.08 -13.12 -0.90
CA LEU A 60 4.64 -13.02 -0.75
C LEU A 60 4.10 -13.97 0.32
N LYS A 61 4.57 -15.22 0.35
CA LYS A 61 4.19 -16.19 1.38
C LYS A 61 4.51 -15.64 2.77
N LEU A 62 5.71 -15.08 2.96
CA LEU A 62 6.13 -14.44 4.20
C LEU A 62 5.25 -13.23 4.57
N TYR A 63 4.91 -12.40 3.59
CA TYR A 63 4.01 -11.27 3.81
C TYR A 63 2.64 -11.76 4.29
N LEU A 64 2.01 -12.70 3.59
CA LEU A 64 0.69 -13.21 3.94
C LEU A 64 0.67 -13.91 5.30
N GLU A 65 1.73 -14.64 5.63
CA GLU A 65 1.89 -15.26 6.95
C GLU A 65 2.00 -14.21 8.06
N LYS A 66 2.83 -13.18 7.85
CA LYS A 66 3.01 -12.09 8.83
C LYS A 66 1.70 -11.36 9.16
N PHE A 67 0.79 -11.26 8.19
CA PHE A 67 -0.52 -10.64 8.38
C PHE A 67 -1.63 -11.64 8.75
N GLY A 68 -1.31 -12.93 8.89
CA GLY A 68 -2.25 -13.97 9.30
C GLY A 68 -3.23 -14.42 8.23
N TYR A 69 -2.95 -14.10 6.96
CA TYR A 69 -3.72 -14.60 5.80
C TYR A 69 -3.32 -16.03 5.41
N LEU A 70 -2.14 -16.45 5.84
CA LEU A 70 -1.54 -17.75 5.53
C LEU A 70 -0.97 -18.35 6.82
N SER A 71 -1.07 -19.66 6.99
CA SER A 71 -0.48 -20.35 8.14
C SER A 71 0.10 -21.68 7.71
N TYR A 72 1.42 -21.73 7.63
CA TYR A 72 2.15 -22.97 7.33
C TYR A 72 2.43 -23.81 8.59
N ALA A 73 2.30 -23.23 9.79
CA ALA A 73 2.59 -23.88 11.07
C ALA A 73 1.86 -25.22 11.31
N HIS A 74 0.72 -25.46 10.63
CA HIS A 74 -0.05 -26.71 10.73
C HIS A 74 0.13 -27.66 9.53
N ALA A 75 0.81 -27.23 8.48
CA ALA A 75 1.08 -28.06 7.33
C ALA A 75 2.18 -29.07 7.71
N LYS A 76 1.80 -30.34 7.81
CA LYS A 76 2.69 -31.47 8.19
C LYS A 76 3.90 -31.64 7.26
N HIS A 77 3.95 -30.88 6.17
CA HIS A 77 5.03 -30.76 5.21
C HIS A 77 5.17 -29.29 4.79
N ASN A 78 6.01 -28.52 5.49
CA ASN A 78 6.47 -27.17 5.08
C ASN A 78 7.38 -27.23 3.84
N LEU A 79 7.18 -28.21 2.95
CA LEU A 79 8.02 -28.43 1.76
C LEU A 79 8.01 -27.21 0.83
N HIS A 80 6.95 -26.40 0.89
CA HIS A 80 6.72 -25.27 0.01
C HIS A 80 6.66 -23.92 0.73
N ALA A 81 7.03 -23.83 2.01
CA ALA A 81 7.04 -22.55 2.72
C ALA A 81 8.22 -21.66 2.26
N ASP A 82 9.37 -22.28 1.98
CA ASP A 82 10.61 -21.61 1.61
C ASP A 82 10.93 -21.66 0.11
N ASP A 83 10.00 -22.16 -0.72
CA ASP A 83 10.18 -22.20 -2.16
C ASP A 83 9.31 -21.18 -2.90
N ASP A 84 9.58 -21.08 -4.19
CA ASP A 84 8.91 -20.18 -5.11
C ASP A 84 7.73 -20.87 -5.84
N ASP A 85 7.19 -21.97 -5.28
CA ASP A 85 6.11 -22.72 -5.91
C ASP A 85 4.74 -22.18 -5.48
N PHE A 86 3.83 -22.02 -6.44
CA PHE A 86 2.45 -21.65 -6.16
C PHE A 86 1.70 -22.85 -5.59
N ASP A 87 1.43 -22.85 -4.28
CA ASP A 87 0.81 -23.96 -3.57
C ASP A 87 -0.70 -23.76 -3.31
N ASP A 88 -1.35 -24.81 -2.78
CA ASP A 88 -2.78 -24.78 -2.46
C ASP A 88 -3.13 -23.68 -1.45
N PHE A 89 -2.23 -23.40 -0.50
CA PHE A 89 -2.47 -22.45 0.57
C PHE A 89 -2.47 -21.01 0.04
N LEU A 90 -1.54 -20.71 -0.86
CA LEU A 90 -1.42 -19.41 -1.51
C LEU A 90 -2.56 -19.18 -2.52
N GLU A 91 -2.99 -20.23 -3.22
CA GLU A 91 -4.18 -20.18 -4.07
C GLU A 91 -5.45 -19.83 -3.25
N LEU A 92 -5.63 -20.45 -2.09
CA LEU A 92 -6.75 -20.15 -1.20
C LEU A 92 -6.67 -18.72 -0.65
N ALA A 93 -5.49 -18.29 -0.19
CA ALA A 93 -5.29 -16.95 0.35
C ALA A 93 -5.52 -15.86 -0.72
N SER A 94 -5.00 -16.05 -1.93
CA SER A 94 -5.20 -15.12 -3.04
C SER A 94 -6.68 -15.04 -3.47
N ARG A 95 -7.40 -16.16 -3.53
CA ARG A 95 -8.86 -16.18 -3.76
C ARG A 95 -9.61 -15.44 -2.64
N HIS A 96 -9.24 -15.68 -1.38
CA HIS A 96 -9.84 -15.00 -0.24
C HIS A 96 -9.62 -13.48 -0.31
N ILE A 97 -8.40 -13.03 -0.60
CA ILE A 97 -8.08 -11.60 -0.77
C ILE A 97 -8.83 -10.99 -1.97
N ASN A 98 -8.90 -11.69 -3.10
CA ASN A 98 -9.68 -11.25 -4.25
C ASN A 98 -11.19 -11.13 -3.94
N SER A 99 -11.72 -12.04 -3.10
CA SER A 99 -13.11 -11.95 -2.63
C SER A 99 -13.34 -10.74 -1.71
N ILE A 100 -12.38 -10.40 -0.85
CA ILE A 100 -12.42 -9.26 0.09
C ILE A 100 -12.17 -7.91 -0.61
N THR A 101 -11.47 -7.91 -1.74
CA THR A 101 -11.22 -6.67 -2.50
C THR A 101 -12.37 -6.35 -3.45
N THR A 102 -13.06 -7.37 -3.96
CA THR A 102 -14.31 -7.20 -4.74
C THR A 102 -15.55 -6.98 -3.87
N SER A 103 -15.53 -7.42 -2.61
CA SER A 103 -16.58 -7.12 -1.61
C SER A 103 -15.98 -6.37 -0.42
N ARG A 104 -16.41 -5.12 -0.21
CA ARG A 104 -15.93 -4.19 0.85
C ARG A 104 -15.36 -4.93 2.09
N PRO A 105 -14.07 -4.77 2.45
CA PRO A 105 -13.44 -5.63 3.45
C PRO A 105 -14.18 -5.61 4.79
N PRO A 106 -14.34 -6.77 5.46
CA PRO A 106 -14.99 -6.79 6.77
C PRO A 106 -14.18 -5.93 7.75
N ALA A 107 -14.87 -5.07 8.50
CA ALA A 107 -14.25 -4.04 9.33
C ALA A 107 -13.18 -4.57 10.31
N HIS A 108 -13.27 -5.83 10.75
CA HIS A 108 -12.33 -6.44 11.68
C HIS A 108 -10.95 -6.78 11.08
N TRP A 109 -10.82 -6.79 9.75
CA TRP A 109 -9.54 -6.94 9.03
C TRP A 109 -8.88 -5.60 8.69
N MET A 110 -9.58 -4.48 8.92
CA MET A 110 -8.97 -3.17 8.70
C MET A 110 -7.92 -2.90 9.79
N PRO A 111 -6.71 -2.43 9.42
CA PRO A 111 -5.75 -1.93 10.39
C PRO A 111 -6.46 -0.94 11.31
N LYS A 112 -6.23 -1.01 12.63
CA LYS A 112 -6.94 -0.15 13.61
C LYS A 112 -6.83 1.36 13.34
N ARG A 113 -5.90 1.78 12.46
CA ARG A 113 -5.73 3.14 11.98
C ARG A 113 -6.81 3.61 10.98
N CYS A 114 -7.56 2.69 10.38
CA CYS A 114 -8.63 2.96 9.41
C CYS A 114 -10.04 2.78 9.98
N GLN A 115 -10.19 2.46 11.27
CA GLN A 115 -11.49 2.32 11.96
C GLN A 115 -11.97 3.63 12.63
N ARG A 116 -11.69 4.79 12.04
CA ARG A 116 -12.19 6.08 12.55
C ARG A 116 -13.24 6.69 11.65
#